data_AF-A0A7Z0SVF6-F1
#
_entry.id   AF-A0A7Z0SVF6-F1
#
_cell.length_a   1.000
_cell.length_b   1.000
_cell.length_c   1.000
_cell.angle_alpha   90.00
_cell.angle_beta   90.00
_cell.angle_gamma   90.00
#
_symmetry.space_group_name_H-M   'P 1'
#
loop_
_entity.id
_entity.type
_entity.pdbx_description
1 polymer ?
#
loop_
_entity_poly.entity_id
_entity_poly.type
_entity_poly.pdbx_seq_one_letter_code
_entity_poly.pdbx_strand_id
1 'polypeptide(L)' 'SLRAGKRAAAIMSLIQSAKLNGLNPYAYLRDVLERLPTHPDNRIDDLLPHNWTAPVTFETGPASQKNSI' A
#
# COMPACT_ATOMS: atom_id res chain seq x y z
N SER A 1 -23.80 14.31 3.25
CA SER A 1 -23.78 13.85 4.66
C SER A 1 -22.36 13.92 5.22
N LEU A 2 -22.18 14.38 6.46
CA LEU A 2 -20.87 14.63 7.10
C LEU A 2 -19.92 13.42 7.09
N ARG A 3 -20.48 12.20 7.07
CA ARG A 3 -19.74 10.92 7.00
C ARG A 3 -19.07 10.67 5.63
N ALA A 4 -19.59 11.25 4.55
CA ALA A 4 -18.96 11.15 3.23
C ALA A 4 -17.71 12.05 3.17
N GLY A 5 -17.80 13.28 3.69
CA GLY A 5 -16.67 14.21 3.74
C GLY A 5 -15.51 13.72 4.62
N LYS A 6 -15.81 13.13 5.79
CA LYS A 6 -14.77 12.56 6.68
C LYS A 6 -13.99 11.42 6.03
N ARG A 7 -14.67 10.55 5.28
CA ARG A 7 -14.02 9.45 4.54
C ARG A 7 -13.16 9.97 3.40
N ALA A 8 -13.65 10.95 2.65
CA ALA A 8 -12.87 11.60 1.60
C ALA A 8 -11.60 12.26 2.16
N ALA A 9 -11.71 12.96 3.29
CA ALA A 9 -10.57 13.58 3.95
C ALA A 9 -9.52 12.54 4.41
N ALA A 10 -9.95 11.42 5.00
CA ALA A 10 -9.04 10.34 5.41
C ALA A 10 -8.27 9.75 4.21
N ILE A 11 -8.96 9.51 3.09
CA ILE A 11 -8.34 9.01 1.84
C ILE A 11 -7.34 10.04 1.30
N MET A 12 -7.69 11.33 1.27
CA MET A 12 -6.78 12.39 0.82
C MET A 12 -5.52 12.48 1.69
N SER A 13 -5.64 12.36 3.01
CA SER A 13 -4.50 12.33 3.92
C SER A 13 -3.57 11.13 3.68
N LEU A 14 -4.13 9.95 3.39
CA LEU A 14 -3.36 8.75 3.04
C LEU A 14 -2.60 8.93 1.71
N ILE A 15 -3.26 9.47 0.69
CA ILE A 15 -2.65 9.77 -0.61
C ILE A 15 -1.50 10.77 -0.45
N GLN A 16 -1.70 11.84 0.32
CA GLN A 16 -0.66 12.82 0.61
C GLN A 16 0.53 12.18 1.35
N SER A 17 0.25 11.34 2.34
CA SER A 17 1.28 10.65 3.09
C SER A 17 2.09 9.69 2.19
N ALA A 18 1.44 8.96 1.28
CA ALA A 18 2.13 8.12 0.30
C ALA A 18 3.07 8.94 -0.62
N LYS A 19 2.59 10.08 -1.12
CA LYS A 19 3.41 11.00 -1.94
C LYS A 19 4.64 11.51 -1.18
N LEU A 20 4.46 11.90 0.09
CA LEU A 20 5.57 12.39 0.93
C LEU A 20 6.62 11.31 1.19
N ASN A 21 6.23 10.03 1.20
CA ASN A 21 7.14 8.90 1.33
C ASN A 21 7.71 8.42 -0.03
N GLY A 22 7.44 9.12 -1.14
CA GLY A 22 7.91 8.73 -2.47
C GLY A 22 7.22 7.50 -3.07
N LEU A 23 6.11 7.07 -2.48
CA LEU A 23 5.36 5.90 -2.94
C LEU A 23 4.40 6.26 -4.08
N ASN A 24 4.11 5.29 -4.95
CA ASN A 24 3.04 5.44 -5.93
C ASN A 24 1.68 5.48 -5.21
N PRO A 25 0.93 6.60 -5.26
CA PRO A 25 -0.29 6.75 -4.47
C PRO A 25 -1.40 5.79 -4.89
N TYR A 26 -1.45 5.42 -6.17
CA TYR A 26 -2.44 4.47 -6.68
C TYR A 26 -2.14 3.04 -6.21
N ALA A 27 -0.86 2.64 -6.25
CA ALA A 27 -0.46 1.31 -5.79
C ALA A 27 -0.68 1.15 -4.28
N TYR A 28 -0.30 2.17 -3.50
CA TYR A 28 -0.51 2.21 -2.06
C TYR A 28 -2.01 2.17 -1.70
N LEU A 29 -2.83 3.04 -2.30
CA LEU A 29 -4.26 3.09 -1.98
C LEU A 29 -4.97 1.79 -2.33
N ARG A 30 -4.63 1.18 -3.46
CA ARG A 30 -5.19 -0.11 -3.86
C ARG A 30 -4.87 -1.19 -2.83
N ASP A 31 -3.60 -1.35 -2.47
CA ASP A 31 -3.15 -2.38 -1.53
C ASP A 31 -3.75 -2.17 -0.13
N VAL A 32 -3.81 -0.92 0.33
CA VAL A 32 -4.47 -0.58 1.60
C VAL A 32 -5.95 -0.95 1.56
N LEU A 33 -6.69 -0.60 0.49
CA LEU A 33 -8.12 -0.92 0.39
C LEU A 33 -8.39 -2.43 0.24
N GLU A 34 -7.50 -3.17 -0.41
CA GLU A 34 -7.60 -4.63 -0.55
C GLU A 34 -7.29 -5.35 0.78
N ARG A 35 -6.35 -4.82 1.59
CA ARG A 35 -5.98 -5.39 2.89
C ARG A 35 -6.86 -4.95 4.05
N LEU A 36 -7.41 -3.73 4.01
CA LEU A 36 -8.23 -3.16 5.09
C LEU A 36 -9.33 -4.10 5.62
N PRO A 37 -10.12 -4.81 4.79
CA PRO A 37 -11.18 -5.69 5.30
C PRO A 37 -10.67 -6.98 5.98
N THR A 38 -9.43 -7.38 5.72
CA THR A 38 -8.82 -8.61 6.25
C THR A 38 -7.72 -8.33 7.29
N HIS A 39 -7.33 -7.07 7.46
CA HIS A 39 -6.25 -6.67 8.36
C HIS A 39 -6.76 -6.36 9.76
N PRO A 40 -6.15 -6.92 10.82
CA PRO A 40 -6.56 -6.65 12.18
C PRO A 40 -6.25 -5.20 12.58
N ASP A 41 -7.17 -4.56 13.32
CA ASP A 41 -7.06 -3.16 13.74
C ASP A 41 -5.76 -2.87 14.54
N ASN A 42 -5.22 -3.88 15.25
CA ASN A 42 -3.98 -3.72 16.03
C ASN A 42 -2.71 -3.61 15.17
N ARG A 43 -2.80 -3.86 13.86
CA ARG A 43 -1.68 -3.79 12.92
C ARG A 43 -1.88 -2.76 11.83
N ILE A 44 -2.82 -1.83 11.99
CA ILE A 44 -3.03 -0.71 11.05
C ILE A 44 -1.72 0.06 10.80
N ASP A 45 -0.81 0.10 11.78
CA ASP A 45 0.51 0.71 11.65
C ASP A 45 1.40 0.07 10.55
N ASP A 46 1.18 -1.21 10.22
CA ASP A 46 1.87 -1.89 9.11
C ASP A 46 1.39 -1.37 7.74
N LEU A 47 0.18 -0.81 7.67
CA LEU A 47 -0.38 -0.20 6.46
C LEU A 47 -0.01 1.28 6.33
N LEU A 48 0.70 1.87 7.29
CA LEU A 48 1.15 3.25 7.19
C LEU A 48 2.26 3.37 6.13
N PRO A 49 2.32 4.50 5.40
CA PRO A 49 3.17 4.62 4.22
C PRO A 49 4.68 4.59 4.51
N HIS A 50 5.10 4.64 5.79
CA HIS A 50 6.49 4.47 6.20
C HIS A 50 6.88 2.99 6.40
N ASN A 51 5.91 2.12 6.72
CA ASN A 51 6.11 0.67 6.89
C ASN A 51 5.59 -0.14 5.70
N TRP A 52 4.94 0.54 4.74
CA TRP A 52 4.34 -0.10 3.59
C TRP A 52 5.39 -0.76 2.71
N THR A 53 5.39 -2.09 2.71
CA THR A 53 6.12 -2.90 1.74
C THR A 53 5.16 -3.24 0.61
N ALA A 54 5.46 -2.73 -0.58
CA ALA A 54 4.68 -3.07 -1.77
C ALA A 54 4.54 -4.60 -1.85
N PRO A 55 3.33 -5.15 -2.11
CA PRO A 55 3.19 -6.57 -2.34
C PRO A 55 4.19 -6.95 -3.44
N VAL A 56 5.13 -7.84 -3.11
CA VAL A 56 5.91 -8.53 -4.14
C VAL A 56 4.87 -9.33 -4.90
N THR A 57 4.43 -8.79 -6.04
CA THR A 57 3.77 -9.60 -7.05
C THR A 57 4.80 -10.64 -7.42
N PHE A 58 4.66 -11.84 -6.86
CA PHE A 58 5.39 -13.00 -7.33
C PHE A 58 4.83 -13.35 -8.70
N GLU A 59 5.12 -12.53 -9.70
CA GLU A 59 5.29 -13.05 -11.04
C GLU A 59 6.37 -14.11 -10.93
N THR A 60 5.91 -15.35 -10.80
CA THR A 60 6.71 -16.56 -10.81
C THR A 60 7.41 -16.59 -12.17
N GLY A 61 8.56 -15.94 -12.26
CA GLY A 61 9.58 -16.27 -13.22
C GLY A 61 10.50 -17.30 -12.58
N PRO A 62 10.43 -18.59 -12.93
CA PRO A 62 11.56 -19.46 -12.70
C PRO A 62 12.58 -19.13 -13.81
N ALA A 63 13.68 -18.49 -13.44
CA ALA A 63 15.03 -18.96 -13.76
C ALA A 63 16.07 -17.86 -13.49
N SER A 64 16.63 -17.91 -12.30
CA SER A 64 18.08 -17.81 -12.19
C SER A 64 18.70 -18.83 -13.15
N GLN A 65 19.52 -18.40 -14.10
CA GLN A 65 20.91 -18.85 -14.25
C GLN A 65 21.46 -18.41 -15.61
N LYS A 66 22.36 -17.42 -15.59
CA LYS A 66 23.71 -17.49 -16.18
C LYS A 66 24.40 -16.14 -16.00
N ASN A 67 24.95 -15.96 -14.80
CA ASN A 67 26.27 -15.36 -14.71
C ASN A 67 27.28 -16.51 -14.75
N SER A 68 28.01 -16.66 -15.85
CA SER A 68 29.35 -17.25 -15.87
C SER A 68 29.88 -17.36 -17.30
N ILE A 69 31.04 -16.73 -17.47
CA ILE A 69 32.12 -16.94 -18.46
C ILE A 69 31.84 -16.59 -19.92
#